data_AF-A0A848VFG4-F1
#
_entry.id   AF-A0A848VFG4-F1
#
_cell.length_a   1.000
_cell.length_b   1.000
_cell.length_c   1.000
_cell.angle_alpha   90.00
_cell.angle_beta   90.00
_cell.angle_gamma   90.00
#
_symmetry.space_group_name_H-M   'P 1'
#
loop_
_entity.id
_entity.type
_entity.pdbx_description
1 polymer ?
#
loop_
_entity_poly.entity_id
_entity_poly.type
_entity_poly.pdbx_seq_one_letter_code
_entity_poly.pdbx_strand_id
1 'polypeptide(L)'
;MNSRRTFLKSSAAAVGGSWAVMSAPVALSVFDLGCSNRATGRFSTLTESEAAEVEALTALIMPSDETGPGAREAGVVWFVDAAVSGDPDGLQELRAGLAELSAAAAGYGSPLLSALSPEDQLAVATAIQDTDFFGAMRSATLNGMFAHPRHGGNRDKQGWQLIGFDDRHAWLPPFGHYDAPYHNENDAT
;
A
#
# COMPACT_ATOMS: atom_id res chain seq x y z
N MET A 1 -39.67 -14.79 0.29
CA MET A 1 -38.68 -14.24 1.25
C MET A 1 -37.29 -14.56 0.75
N ASN A 2 -36.59 -13.59 0.16
CA ASN A 2 -35.23 -13.79 -0.34
C ASN A 2 -34.28 -13.86 0.87
N SER A 3 -33.52 -14.96 0.98
CA SER A 3 -32.64 -15.23 2.12
C SER A 3 -31.40 -14.34 2.08
N ARG A 4 -30.87 -13.98 3.26
CA ARG A 4 -29.58 -13.28 3.44
C ARG A 4 -28.45 -13.96 2.65
N ARG A 5 -28.56 -15.26 2.43
CA ARG A 5 -27.64 -16.09 1.63
C ARG A 5 -27.68 -15.78 0.14
N THR A 6 -28.83 -15.40 -0.39
CA THR A 6 -28.99 -14.99 -1.80
C THR A 6 -28.46 -13.56 -1.99
N PHE A 7 -28.67 -12.68 -1.01
CA PHE A 7 -28.09 -11.34 -1.00
C PHE A 7 -26.56 -11.37 -1.03
N LEU A 8 -25.92 -12.17 -0.15
CA LEU A 8 -24.45 -12.34 -0.15
C LEU A 8 -23.90 -12.92 -1.46
N LYS A 9 -24.67 -13.75 -2.17
CA LYS A 9 -24.25 -14.30 -3.47
C LYS A 9 -24.40 -13.30 -4.61
N SER A 10 -25.39 -12.40 -4.55
CA SER A 10 -25.59 -11.35 -5.56
C SER A 10 -24.64 -10.16 -5.41
N SER A 11 -24.02 -9.97 -4.24
CA SER A 11 -23.01 -8.93 -4.01
C SER A 11 -21.66 -9.20 -4.68
N ALA A 12 -21.45 -10.39 -5.25
CA ALA A 12 -20.16 -10.83 -5.79
C ALA A 12 -20.01 -10.61 -7.32
N ALA A 13 -21.02 -10.08 -8.01
CA ALA A 13 -21.02 -9.98 -9.48
C ALA A 13 -20.75 -8.58 -10.05
N ALA A 14 -20.19 -7.67 -9.25
CA ALA A 14 -19.67 -6.39 -9.73
C ALA A 14 -18.43 -5.98 -8.92
N VAL A 15 -17.36 -6.77 -9.06
CA VAL A 15 -15.99 -6.36 -8.72
C VAL A 15 -15.14 -6.70 -9.94
N GLY A 16 -15.02 -5.73 -10.85
CA GLY A 16 -13.85 -5.68 -11.73
C GLY A 16 -12.66 -5.20 -10.90
N GLY A 17 -11.50 -5.81 -11.10
CA GLY A 17 -10.24 -5.46 -10.42
C GLY A 17 -10.00 -6.16 -9.09
N SER A 18 -9.27 -7.27 -9.11
CA SER A 18 -9.18 -8.29 -8.06
C SER A 18 -8.07 -8.10 -7.00
N TRP A 19 -7.50 -6.90 -6.81
CA TRP A 19 -6.67 -6.62 -5.63
C TRP A 19 -7.46 -6.19 -4.39
N ALA A 20 -8.76 -5.94 -4.54
CA ALA A 20 -9.63 -5.41 -3.49
C ALA A 20 -10.32 -6.49 -2.64
N VAL A 21 -9.69 -7.66 -2.47
CA VAL A 21 -10.12 -8.63 -1.46
C VAL A 21 -8.97 -8.91 -0.50
N MET A 22 -8.62 -7.89 0.30
CA MET A 22 -8.17 -8.13 1.67
C MET A 22 -9.34 -8.74 2.47
N SER A 23 -9.76 -9.96 2.12
CA SER A 23 -10.56 -10.81 3.01
C SER A 23 -9.60 -11.66 3.82
N ALA A 24 -9.28 -11.14 5.00
CA ALA A 24 -9.30 -11.75 6.34
C ALA A 24 -9.05 -13.27 6.61
N PRO A 25 -8.39 -14.11 5.79
CA PRO A 25 -7.47 -15.06 6.45
C PRO A 25 -6.06 -15.21 5.86
N VAL A 26 -5.74 -14.66 4.68
CA VAL A 26 -4.36 -14.77 4.14
C VAL A 26 -3.43 -13.67 4.65
N ALA A 27 -3.99 -12.67 5.35
CA ALA A 27 -3.25 -11.61 6.01
C ALA A 27 -2.16 -12.17 6.96
N LEU A 28 -2.47 -13.15 7.81
CA LEU A 28 -1.60 -13.44 8.97
C LEU A 28 -0.29 -14.18 8.69
N SER A 29 -0.09 -14.78 7.50
CA SER A 29 1.11 -15.61 7.23
C SER A 29 2.19 -14.96 6.35
N VAL A 30 1.95 -13.76 5.81
CA VAL A 30 2.93 -13.05 4.95
C VAL A 30 3.56 -11.86 5.69
N PHE A 31 3.12 -11.56 6.93
CA PHE A 31 3.45 -10.32 7.62
C PHE A 31 4.88 -10.21 8.17
N ASP A 32 5.57 -11.30 8.46
CA ASP A 32 6.98 -11.23 8.94
C ASP A 32 7.99 -10.98 7.80
N LEU A 33 7.62 -11.21 6.54
CA LEU A 33 8.54 -11.10 5.40
C LEU A 33 8.78 -9.64 4.97
N GLY A 34 7.80 -8.75 5.14
CA GLY A 34 7.89 -7.34 4.71
C GLY A 34 8.96 -6.52 5.46
N CYS A 35 9.18 -6.80 6.75
CA CYS A 35 10.26 -6.18 7.52
C CYS A 35 11.65 -6.70 7.12
N SER A 36 11.78 -8.00 6.82
CA SER A 36 13.05 -8.65 6.52
C SER A 36 13.65 -8.22 5.19
N ASN A 37 12.84 -8.11 4.13
CA ASN A 37 13.34 -7.79 2.79
C ASN A 37 13.80 -6.34 2.62
N ARG A 38 13.18 -5.41 3.35
CA ARG A 38 13.64 -4.03 3.38
C ARG A 38 15.00 -3.89 4.06
N ALA A 39 15.28 -4.69 5.09
CA ALA A 39 16.57 -4.69 5.77
C ALA A 39 17.69 -5.28 4.89
N THR A 40 17.36 -6.21 3.98
CA THR A 40 18.32 -6.80 3.03
C THR A 40 18.47 -5.98 1.74
N GLY A 41 17.59 -5.00 1.50
CA GLY A 41 17.60 -4.15 0.32
C GLY A 41 17.23 -4.89 -0.97
N ARG A 42 16.50 -6.00 -0.87
CA ARG A 42 16.14 -6.85 -2.01
C ARG A 42 14.66 -7.20 -1.98
N PHE A 43 13.98 -7.03 -3.11
CA PHE A 43 12.58 -7.42 -3.27
C PHE A 43 12.38 -8.93 -3.18
N SER A 44 11.26 -9.34 -2.58
CA SER A 44 10.82 -10.72 -2.42
C SER A 44 10.40 -11.34 -3.75
N THR A 45 9.65 -10.57 -4.53
CA THR A 45 8.86 -11.06 -5.66
C THR A 45 8.95 -10.16 -6.87
N LEU A 46 8.93 -8.84 -6.66
CA LEU A 46 9.11 -7.88 -7.74
C LEU A 46 10.55 -7.92 -8.25
N THR A 47 10.70 -7.77 -9.56
CA THR A 47 12.00 -7.42 -10.15
C THR A 47 12.31 -5.95 -9.90
N GLU A 48 13.59 -5.58 -9.97
CA GLU A 48 14.01 -4.17 -9.86
C GLU A 48 13.29 -3.26 -10.87
N SER A 49 13.06 -3.75 -12.09
CA SER A 49 12.33 -2.99 -13.11
C SER A 49 10.86 -2.83 -12.75
N GLU A 50 10.18 -3.88 -12.28
CA GLU A 50 8.77 -3.77 -11.87
C GLU A 50 8.63 -2.84 -10.66
N ALA A 51 9.55 -2.94 -9.70
CA ALA A 51 9.58 -2.09 -8.52
C ALA A 51 9.80 -0.62 -8.86
N ALA A 52 10.66 -0.30 -9.82
CA ALA A 52 10.88 1.09 -10.28
C ALA A 52 9.59 1.71 -10.89
N GLU A 53 8.82 0.93 -11.65
CA GLU A 53 7.56 1.38 -12.24
C GLU A 53 6.47 1.57 -11.17
N VAL A 54 6.38 0.63 -10.21
CA VAL A 54 5.50 0.74 -9.03
C VAL A 54 5.88 1.98 -8.21
N GLU A 55 7.16 2.19 -7.94
CA GLU A 55 7.64 3.34 -7.18
C GLU A 55 7.34 4.66 -7.90
N ALA A 56 7.56 4.73 -9.22
CA ALA A 56 7.22 5.90 -10.02
C ALA A 56 5.73 6.23 -9.94
N LEU A 57 4.84 5.25 -10.15
CA LEU A 57 3.40 5.47 -10.11
C LEU A 57 2.92 5.87 -8.71
N THR A 58 3.37 5.17 -7.66
CA THR A 58 2.98 5.49 -6.28
C THR A 58 3.48 6.85 -5.82
N ALA A 59 4.64 7.30 -6.31
CA ALA A 59 5.17 8.65 -6.06
C ALA A 59 4.35 9.76 -6.75
N LEU A 60 3.64 9.47 -7.83
CA LEU A 60 2.69 10.41 -8.43
C LEU A 60 1.39 10.49 -7.62
N ILE A 61 0.98 9.38 -7.00
CA ILE A 61 -0.25 9.30 -6.18
C ILE A 61 -0.06 10.01 -4.83
N MET A 62 1.10 9.82 -4.19
CA MET A 62 1.48 10.51 -2.95
C MET A 62 2.88 11.09 -3.12
N PRO A 63 3.01 12.29 -3.69
CA PRO A 63 4.29 12.95 -3.90
C PRO A 63 4.86 13.46 -2.58
N SER A 64 6.19 13.60 -2.56
CA SER A 64 6.90 14.31 -1.49
C SER A 64 6.86 15.81 -1.81
N ASP A 65 6.45 16.63 -0.86
CA ASP A 65 6.32 18.07 -1.02
C ASP A 65 6.68 18.82 0.27
N GLU A 66 6.34 20.11 0.34
CA GLU A 66 6.60 20.94 1.52
C GLU A 66 5.86 20.48 2.79
N THR A 67 4.79 19.69 2.65
CA THR A 67 4.02 19.15 3.77
C THR A 67 4.65 17.88 4.34
N GLY A 68 5.51 17.22 3.57
CA GLY A 68 6.37 16.16 4.07
C GLY A 68 6.66 15.02 3.07
N PRO A 69 7.11 13.87 3.59
CA PRO A 69 7.54 12.73 2.77
C PRO A 69 6.39 12.04 2.04
N GLY A 70 6.66 11.56 0.82
CA GLY A 70 5.70 10.87 -0.02
C GLY A 70 5.84 9.35 0.02
N ALA A 71 5.27 8.68 -0.98
CA ALA A 71 5.29 7.22 -1.12
C ALA A 71 6.71 6.62 -1.17
N ARG A 72 7.67 7.34 -1.77
CA ARG A 72 9.06 6.90 -1.88
C ARG A 72 9.73 6.82 -0.52
N GLU A 73 9.68 7.90 0.25
CA GLU A 73 10.30 7.95 1.58
C GLU A 73 9.58 7.00 2.54
N ALA A 74 8.26 6.89 2.45
CA ALA A 74 7.47 5.94 3.23
C ALA A 74 7.74 4.47 2.86
N GLY A 75 8.38 4.20 1.71
CA GLY A 75 8.71 2.85 1.26
C GLY A 75 7.50 2.05 0.79
N VAL A 76 6.51 2.69 0.18
CA VAL A 76 5.27 2.05 -0.32
C VAL A 76 5.56 0.87 -1.26
N VAL A 77 6.60 0.97 -2.10
CA VAL A 77 6.99 -0.14 -3.00
C VAL A 77 7.27 -1.46 -2.26
N TRP A 78 7.83 -1.38 -1.04
CA TRP A 78 8.10 -2.54 -0.20
C TRP A 78 6.83 -3.16 0.37
N PHE A 79 5.82 -2.32 0.66
CA PHE A 79 4.49 -2.80 1.02
C PHE A 79 3.85 -3.54 -0.15
N VAL A 80 3.95 -3.02 -1.38
CA VAL A 80 3.40 -3.67 -2.58
C VAL A 80 4.08 -5.01 -2.84
N ASP A 81 5.41 -5.08 -2.78
CA ASP A 81 6.17 -6.34 -2.91
C ASP A 81 5.78 -7.36 -1.83
N ALA A 82 5.64 -6.93 -0.58
CA ALA A 82 5.19 -7.80 0.50
C ALA A 82 3.76 -8.30 0.29
N ALA A 83 2.86 -7.46 -0.23
CA ALA A 83 1.47 -7.81 -0.50
C ALA A 83 1.35 -8.89 -1.58
N VAL A 84 2.19 -8.88 -2.62
CA VAL A 84 2.21 -9.93 -3.66
C VAL A 84 2.99 -11.18 -3.28
N SER A 85 3.87 -11.11 -2.27
CA SER A 85 4.84 -12.19 -2.00
C SER A 85 4.22 -13.53 -1.58
N GLY A 86 2.91 -13.57 -1.30
CA GLY A 86 2.15 -14.79 -1.02
C GLY A 86 0.88 -14.94 -1.84
N ASP A 87 0.68 -14.10 -2.86
CA ASP A 87 -0.54 -14.05 -3.68
C ASP A 87 -0.19 -14.10 -5.17
N PRO A 88 -0.11 -15.31 -5.77
CA PRO A 88 0.23 -15.47 -7.18
C PRO A 88 -0.78 -14.83 -8.13
N ASP A 89 -2.06 -14.82 -7.77
CA ASP A 89 -3.13 -14.22 -8.58
C ASP A 89 -2.98 -12.69 -8.52
N GLY A 90 -2.80 -12.12 -7.33
CA GLY A 90 -2.48 -10.71 -7.15
C GLY A 90 -1.20 -10.29 -7.89
N LEU A 91 -0.14 -11.10 -7.86
CA LEU A 91 1.08 -10.82 -8.63
C LEU A 91 0.81 -10.77 -10.14
N GLN A 92 0.00 -11.69 -10.66
CA GLN A 92 -0.33 -11.74 -12.08
C GLN A 92 -1.16 -10.52 -12.50
N GLU A 93 -2.08 -10.07 -11.67
CA GLU A 93 -2.88 -8.86 -11.89
C GLU A 93 -2.03 -7.60 -11.86
N LEU A 94 -1.10 -7.50 -10.90
CA LEU A 94 -0.14 -6.40 -10.84
C LEU A 94 0.67 -6.32 -12.14
N ARG A 95 1.17 -7.47 -12.62
CA ARG A 95 1.92 -7.54 -13.88
C ARG A 95 1.09 -7.18 -15.11
N ALA A 96 -0.17 -7.60 -15.15
CA ALA A 96 -1.09 -7.21 -16.22
C ALA A 96 -1.31 -5.69 -16.23
N GLY A 97 -1.50 -5.08 -15.06
CA GLY A 97 -1.63 -3.63 -14.93
C GLY A 97 -0.33 -2.87 -15.24
N LEU A 98 0.83 -3.40 -14.87
CA LEU A 98 2.13 -2.83 -15.29
C LEU A 98 2.32 -2.88 -16.81
N ALA A 99 1.81 -3.92 -17.48
CA ALA A 99 1.82 -3.97 -18.94
C ALA A 99 0.89 -2.92 -19.57
N GLU A 100 -0.27 -2.66 -18.96
CA GLU A 100 -1.17 -1.57 -19.35
C GLU A 100 -0.51 -0.19 -19.15
N LEU A 101 0.13 0.03 -18.00
CA LEU A 101 0.91 1.23 -17.73
C LEU A 101 2.03 1.42 -18.77
N SER A 102 2.76 0.36 -19.07
CA SER A 102 3.83 0.37 -20.06
C SER A 102 3.32 0.72 -21.46
N ALA A 103 2.16 0.19 -21.85
CA ALA A 103 1.52 0.53 -23.12
C ALA A 103 1.08 2.00 -23.18
N ALA A 104 0.55 2.54 -22.07
CA ALA A 104 0.20 3.96 -21.97
C ALA A 104 1.46 4.84 -22.05
N ALA A 105 2.52 4.49 -21.31
CA ALA A 105 3.80 5.19 -21.32
C ALA A 105 4.45 5.21 -22.71
N ALA A 106 4.34 4.12 -23.48
CA ALA A 106 4.90 4.03 -24.83
C ALA A 106 4.37 5.11 -25.77
N GLY A 107 3.13 5.61 -25.55
CA GLY A 107 2.56 6.75 -26.27
C GLY A 107 3.32 8.08 -26.07
N TYR A 108 4.14 8.16 -25.03
CA TYR A 108 4.96 9.32 -24.65
C TYR A 108 6.46 9.09 -24.93
N GLY A 109 6.81 8.02 -25.66
CA GLY A 109 8.17 7.79 -26.16
C GLY A 109 9.03 6.80 -25.38
N SER A 110 8.52 6.19 -24.30
CA SER A 110 9.21 5.13 -23.54
C SER A 110 8.21 4.12 -22.98
N PRO A 111 8.49 2.80 -23.00
CA PRO A 111 7.64 1.81 -22.33
C PRO A 111 7.78 1.83 -20.80
N LEU A 112 8.71 2.62 -20.25
CA LEU A 112 8.97 2.77 -18.83
C LEU A 112 8.48 4.14 -18.37
N LEU A 113 7.50 4.18 -17.47
CA LEU A 113 7.03 5.38 -16.80
C LEU A 113 8.19 6.07 -16.08
N SER A 114 9.02 5.29 -15.39
CA SER A 114 10.16 5.82 -14.61
C SER A 114 11.20 6.56 -15.45
N ALA A 115 11.24 6.32 -16.77
CA ALA A 115 12.17 6.97 -17.70
C ALA A 115 11.60 8.22 -18.39
N LEU A 116 10.30 8.50 -18.22
CA LEU A 116 9.64 9.67 -18.81
C LEU A 116 9.93 10.96 -18.04
N SER A 117 9.67 12.12 -18.68
CA SER A 117 9.71 13.41 -17.99
C SER A 117 8.62 13.48 -16.91
N PRO A 118 8.76 14.32 -15.87
CA PRO A 118 7.73 14.45 -14.83
C PRO A 118 6.35 14.86 -15.38
N GLU A 119 6.33 15.68 -16.44
CA GLU A 119 5.09 16.09 -17.12
C GLU A 119 4.43 14.89 -17.82
N ASP A 120 5.20 14.11 -18.57
CA ASP A 120 4.70 12.91 -19.26
C ASP A 120 4.29 11.82 -18.27
N GLN A 121 5.01 11.66 -17.16
CA GLN A 121 4.64 10.75 -16.08
C GLN A 121 3.25 11.05 -15.53
N LEU A 122 2.97 12.33 -15.25
CA LEU A 122 1.66 12.77 -14.79
C LEU A 122 0.58 12.59 -15.88
N ALA A 123 0.91 12.87 -17.14
CA ALA A 123 0.01 12.66 -18.26
C ALA A 123 -0.37 11.18 -18.44
N VAL A 124 0.58 10.26 -18.31
CA VAL A 124 0.34 8.81 -18.31
C VAL A 124 -0.54 8.41 -17.14
N ALA A 125 -0.21 8.83 -15.91
CA ALA A 125 -1.00 8.53 -14.73
C ALA A 125 -2.45 9.04 -14.86
N THR A 126 -2.63 10.24 -15.41
CA THR A 126 -3.95 10.82 -15.71
C THR A 126 -4.69 10.01 -16.76
N ALA A 127 -4.01 9.54 -17.81
CA ALA A 127 -4.62 8.75 -18.87
C ALA A 127 -5.17 7.39 -18.38
N ILE A 128 -4.55 6.81 -17.35
CA ILE A 128 -4.99 5.53 -16.75
C ILE A 128 -5.82 5.70 -15.47
N GLN A 129 -6.14 6.93 -15.05
CA GLN A 129 -6.67 7.18 -13.69
C GLN A 129 -8.02 6.48 -13.40
N ASP A 130 -8.80 6.20 -14.44
CA ASP A 130 -10.12 5.58 -14.36
C ASP A 130 -10.07 4.05 -14.52
N THR A 131 -8.88 3.46 -14.60
CA THR A 131 -8.70 2.01 -14.75
C THR A 131 -8.71 1.32 -13.39
N ASP A 132 -9.14 0.06 -13.37
CA ASP A 132 -9.12 -0.76 -12.16
C ASP A 132 -7.71 -0.89 -11.58
N PHE A 133 -6.69 -0.96 -12.44
CA PHE A 133 -5.28 -0.99 -12.05
C PHE A 133 -4.86 0.27 -11.28
N PHE A 134 -5.20 1.46 -11.79
CA PHE A 134 -4.88 2.71 -11.09
C PHE A 134 -5.61 2.79 -9.74
N GLY A 135 -6.88 2.36 -9.69
CA GLY A 135 -7.64 2.26 -8.44
C GLY A 135 -6.99 1.33 -7.41
N ALA A 136 -6.49 0.17 -7.85
CA ALA A 136 -5.76 -0.77 -7.01
C ALA A 136 -4.43 -0.16 -6.50
N MET A 137 -3.66 0.48 -7.38
CA MET A 137 -2.40 1.14 -7.02
C MET A 137 -2.60 2.31 -6.06
N ARG A 138 -3.67 3.09 -6.23
CA ARG A 138 -4.05 4.14 -5.28
C ARG A 138 -4.38 3.56 -3.91
N SER A 139 -5.15 2.49 -3.87
CA SER A 139 -5.48 1.79 -2.63
C SER A 139 -4.23 1.22 -1.95
N ALA A 140 -3.35 0.57 -2.71
CA ALA A 140 -2.08 0.06 -2.21
C ALA A 140 -1.16 1.18 -1.69
N THR A 141 -1.16 2.35 -2.35
CA THR A 141 -0.40 3.52 -1.91
C THR A 141 -0.88 4.04 -0.57
N LEU A 142 -2.19 4.23 -0.41
CA LEU A 142 -2.77 4.71 0.85
C LEU A 142 -2.55 3.69 1.99
N ASN A 143 -2.73 2.40 1.72
CA ASN A 143 -2.42 1.36 2.71
C ASN A 143 -0.93 1.34 3.06
N GLY A 144 -0.05 1.39 2.06
CA GLY A 144 1.38 1.46 2.25
C GLY A 144 1.82 2.72 3.01
N MET A 145 1.13 3.85 2.85
CA MET A 145 1.43 5.09 3.57
C MET A 145 0.97 5.06 5.03
N PHE A 146 -0.20 4.50 5.32
CA PHE A 146 -0.86 4.71 6.62
C PHE A 146 -1.05 3.43 7.47
N ALA A 147 -0.77 2.25 6.92
CA ALA A 147 -0.76 1.02 7.71
C ALA A 147 0.42 1.00 8.69
N HIS A 148 0.40 0.04 9.62
CA HIS A 148 1.50 -0.14 10.57
C HIS A 148 2.83 -0.41 9.84
N PRO A 149 3.96 0.22 10.23
CA PRO A 149 5.24 0.08 9.52
C PRO A 149 5.74 -1.37 9.34
N ARG A 150 5.32 -2.26 10.23
CA ARG A 150 5.58 -3.72 10.14
C ARG A 150 5.16 -4.37 8.81
N HIS A 151 4.25 -3.73 8.06
CA HIS A 151 3.78 -4.23 6.77
C HIS A 151 4.70 -3.85 5.60
N GLY A 152 5.85 -3.21 5.86
CA GLY A 152 6.87 -2.87 4.85
C GLY A 152 6.81 -1.41 4.37
N GLY A 153 5.62 -0.81 4.41
CA GLY A 153 5.39 0.61 4.15
C GLY A 153 5.51 1.48 5.40
N ASN A 154 4.97 2.70 5.32
CA ASN A 154 4.91 3.69 6.41
C ASN A 154 6.20 3.76 7.22
N ARG A 155 7.33 3.80 6.50
CA ARG A 155 8.67 3.87 7.07
C ARG A 155 8.72 4.93 8.15
N ASP A 156 9.34 4.60 9.28
CA ASP A 156 9.52 5.53 10.41
C ASP A 156 8.23 6.23 10.86
N LYS A 157 7.07 5.62 10.57
CA LYS A 157 5.73 6.15 10.83
C LYS A 157 5.45 7.48 10.11
N GLN A 158 6.10 7.74 8.97
CA GLN A 158 6.00 9.01 8.25
C GLN A 158 4.54 9.39 7.90
N GLY A 159 3.74 8.43 7.42
CA GLY A 159 2.33 8.67 7.16
C GLY A 159 1.53 8.99 8.42
N TRP A 160 1.88 8.40 9.57
CA TRP A 160 1.25 8.75 10.85
C TRP A 160 1.62 10.15 11.30
N GLN A 161 2.90 10.54 11.16
CA GLN A 161 3.36 11.88 11.46
C GLN A 161 2.64 12.94 10.61
N LEU A 162 2.44 12.68 9.32
CA LEU A 162 1.70 13.57 8.40
C LEU A 162 0.27 13.85 8.86
N ILE A 163 -0.43 12.84 9.37
CA ILE A 163 -1.83 12.99 9.83
C ILE A 163 -1.94 13.33 11.33
N GLY A 164 -0.81 13.50 12.02
CA GLY A 164 -0.77 13.73 13.48
C GLY A 164 -1.27 12.52 14.29
N PHE A 165 -1.20 11.31 13.74
CA PHE A 165 -1.57 10.10 14.46
C PHE A 165 -0.47 9.72 15.45
N ASP A 166 -0.90 9.46 16.68
CA ASP A 166 -0.04 9.11 17.79
C ASP A 166 -0.34 7.68 18.23
N ASP A 167 0.66 6.81 18.12
CA ASP A 167 0.52 5.40 18.47
C ASP A 167 0.72 5.10 19.95
N ARG A 168 0.65 6.13 20.82
CA ARG A 168 0.59 5.96 22.27
C ARG A 168 -0.60 5.06 22.64
N HIS A 169 -0.28 3.84 23.08
CA HIS A 169 -1.25 2.86 23.57
C HIS A 169 -1.72 3.11 25.01
N ALA A 170 -1.25 4.17 25.68
CA ALA A 170 -1.61 4.51 27.04
C ALA A 170 -1.82 6.04 27.17
N TRP A 171 -2.94 6.42 27.78
CA TRP A 171 -3.28 7.82 28.04
C TRP A 171 -3.14 8.10 29.54
N LEU A 172 -2.62 9.27 29.90
CA LEU A 172 -2.67 9.71 31.30
C LEU A 172 -4.06 10.31 31.60
N PRO A 173 -4.46 10.37 32.89
CA PRO A 173 -5.64 11.10 33.30
C PRO A 173 -5.64 12.54 32.72
N PRO A 174 -6.79 13.06 32.26
CA PRO A 174 -8.15 12.55 32.42
C PRO A 174 -8.63 11.53 31.36
N PHE A 175 -7.84 11.24 30.31
CA PHE A 175 -8.29 10.42 29.18
C PHE A 175 -7.97 8.92 29.30
N GLY A 176 -7.01 8.53 30.15
CA GLY A 176 -6.72 7.12 30.48
C GLY A 176 -6.97 6.77 31.95
N HIS A 177 -8.02 7.34 32.54
CA HIS A 177 -8.47 6.95 33.88
C HIS A 177 -8.78 5.43 33.97
N TYR A 178 -9.16 4.80 32.86
CA TYR A 178 -9.39 3.36 32.76
C TYR A 178 -8.11 2.52 32.75
N ASP A 179 -6.96 3.09 32.37
CA ASP A 179 -5.66 2.41 32.33
C ASP A 179 -4.84 2.63 33.61
N ALA A 180 -5.32 3.52 34.50
CA ALA A 180 -4.69 3.84 35.78
C ALA A 180 -4.33 2.65 36.69
N PRO A 181 -5.13 1.57 36.81
CA PRO A 181 -4.75 0.44 37.66
C PRO A 181 -3.53 -0.35 37.14
N TYR A 182 -3.24 -0.32 35.84
CA TYR A 182 -2.13 -1.07 35.24
C TYR A 182 -0.76 -0.40 35.38
N HIS A 183 -0.72 0.88 35.76
CA HIS A 183 0.54 1.60 36.01
C HIS A 183 1.13 1.31 37.39
N ASN A 184 0.31 0.96 38.38
CA ASN A 184 0.76 0.84 39.77
C ASN A 184 1.28 -0.56 40.14
N GLU A 185 1.14 -1.57 39.26
CA GLU A 185 1.61 -2.94 39.52
C GLU A 185 3.10 -3.14 39.16
N ASN A 186 3.68 -2.27 38.33
CA ASN A 186 5.07 -2.40 37.86
C ASN A 186 6.11 -1.69 38.76
N ASP A 187 5.69 -0.92 39.77
CA ASP A 187 6.58 -0.22 40.70
C ASP A 187 6.79 -0.98 42.03
N ALA A 188 6.32 -2.23 42.13
CA ALA A 188 6.32 -3.03 43.36
C ALA A 188 7.26 -4.26 43.36
N THR A 189 8.25 -4.32 42.46
CA THR A 189 9.32 -5.35 42.49
C THR A 189 10.69 -4.75 42.31
#